data_AF-A0A1W9VLJ3-F1
#
_entry.id   AF-A0A1W9VLJ3-F1
#
_cell.length_a   1.000
_cell.length_b   1.000
_cell.length_c   1.000
_cell.angle_alpha   90.00
_cell.angle_beta   90.00
_cell.angle_gamma   90.00
#
_symmetry.space_group_name_H-M   'P 1'
#
loop_
_entity.id
_entity.type
_entity.pdbx_description
1 polymer ?
#
loop_
_entity_poly.entity_id
_entity_poly.type
_entity_poly.pdbx_seq_one_letter_code
_entity_poly.pdbx_strand_id
1 'polypeptide(L)'
;KFNTFNIGNFKYPSTTLIVEINEGSKVARQIHRKELEKLSTANDNNLTSICQYYVRDNRLFELYMLLRYLSILKLKGERTCNRKDIEEQMIKTETINNKNWRNAWISLSSLGFVNSTNLPTASGIIIGYQEYAEFAYMMYISYIKPFVDTIMTYLSNESNLTKSYKEICTDLRTQYGNKDVLFLTQSNGRYLSSWLNILRDDYGCIDFESRSKNRIINYVPETLNKNSFLDNIKKYTNSQDYILNLAKVIG
;
A
#
# COMPACT_ATOMS: atom_id res chain seq x y z
N LYS A 1 -6.59 11.07 16.48
CA LYS A 1 -5.13 11.33 16.57
C LYS A 1 -4.41 10.06 16.16
N PHE A 2 -3.62 10.10 15.08
CA PHE A 2 -2.80 8.95 14.67
C PHE A 2 -1.73 8.69 15.73
N ASN A 3 -1.43 7.41 15.99
CA ASN A 3 -0.43 7.03 16.96
C ASN A 3 0.96 7.42 16.43
N THR A 4 1.62 8.38 17.08
CA THR A 4 2.99 8.82 16.75
C THR A 4 4.07 7.88 17.34
N PHE A 5 3.65 6.71 17.84
CA PHE A 5 4.54 5.72 18.44
C PHE A 5 5.48 5.13 17.40
N ASN A 6 6.77 5.38 17.58
CA ASN A 6 7.84 4.86 16.74
C ASN A 6 8.62 3.78 17.50
N ILE A 7 8.38 2.52 17.16
CA ILE A 7 9.04 1.36 17.76
C ILE A 7 10.56 1.33 17.54
N GLY A 8 11.07 2.03 16.52
CA GLY A 8 12.49 2.13 16.24
C GLY A 8 13.26 2.94 17.29
N ASN A 9 12.59 3.80 18.05
CA ASN A 9 13.23 4.66 19.06
C ASN A 9 13.59 3.92 20.36
N PHE A 10 13.19 2.66 20.50
CA PHE A 10 13.46 1.86 21.68
C PHE A 10 14.75 1.04 21.50
N LYS A 11 15.47 0.85 22.61
CA LYS A 11 16.60 -0.07 22.66
C LYS A 11 16.10 -1.47 22.98
N TYR A 12 16.48 -2.44 22.17
CA TYR A 12 16.15 -3.86 22.36
C TYR A 12 17.44 -4.67 22.54
N PRO A 13 17.46 -5.66 23.45
CA PRO A 13 18.56 -6.63 23.52
C PRO A 13 18.84 -7.30 22.17
N SER A 14 20.10 -7.66 21.92
CA SER A 14 20.56 -8.32 20.69
C SER A 14 20.01 -9.74 20.48
N THR A 15 19.28 -10.29 21.45
CA THR A 15 18.58 -11.57 21.39
C THR A 15 17.07 -11.43 21.16
N THR A 16 16.55 -10.20 21.11
CA THR A 16 15.10 -9.94 21.04
C THR A 16 14.53 -10.29 19.66
N LEU A 17 13.41 -11.02 19.66
CA LEU A 17 12.51 -11.18 18.54
C LEU A 17 11.30 -10.28 18.74
N ILE A 18 11.03 -9.37 17.80
CA ILE A 18 9.83 -8.52 17.82
C ILE A 18 8.83 -9.07 16.82
N VAL A 19 7.62 -9.33 17.31
CA VAL A 19 6.49 -9.78 16.49
C VAL A 19 5.40 -8.72 16.55
N GLU A 20 4.97 -8.28 15.37
CA GLU A 20 3.79 -7.44 15.20
C GLU A 20 2.61 -8.33 14.85
N ILE A 21 1.47 -8.09 15.51
CA ILE A 21 0.19 -8.69 15.15
C ILE A 21 -0.75 -7.56 14.76
N ASN A 22 -1.15 -7.53 13.49
CA ASN A 22 -2.14 -6.58 13.03
C ASN A 22 -3.53 -7.04 13.47
N GLU A 23 -4.21 -6.28 14.33
CA GLU A 23 -5.50 -6.70 14.88
C GLU A 23 -6.63 -6.71 13.84
N GLY A 24 -6.52 -5.94 12.75
CA GLY A 24 -7.51 -5.92 11.68
C GLY A 24 -7.37 -7.14 10.76
N SER A 25 -6.18 -7.33 10.19
CA SER A 25 -5.91 -8.41 9.24
C SER A 25 -5.55 -9.76 9.90
N LYS A 26 -5.30 -9.77 11.21
CA LYS A 26 -4.80 -10.91 12.00
C LYS A 26 -3.47 -11.48 11.51
N VAL A 27 -2.70 -10.68 10.76
CA VAL A 27 -1.39 -11.07 10.27
C VAL A 27 -0.34 -10.87 11.35
N ALA A 28 0.41 -11.93 11.65
CA ALA A 28 1.60 -11.87 12.48
C ALA A 28 2.85 -11.81 11.59
N ARG A 29 3.76 -10.89 11.88
CA ARG A 29 5.05 -10.78 11.19
C ARG A 29 6.18 -10.45 12.15
N GLN A 30 7.38 -10.87 11.80
CA GLN A 30 8.59 -10.44 12.49
C GLN A 30 8.97 -9.04 12.00
N ILE A 31 9.26 -8.13 12.93
CA ILE A 31 9.92 -6.87 12.61
C ILE A 31 11.44 -7.11 12.67
N HIS A 32 12.09 -6.99 11.51
CA HIS A 32 13.53 -7.19 11.42
C HIS A 32 14.30 -5.97 11.96
N ARG A 33 15.51 -6.19 12.48
CA ARG A 33 16.37 -5.09 12.98
C ARG A 33 16.60 -3.98 11.96
N LYS A 34 16.82 -4.35 10.70
CA LYS A 34 16.98 -3.39 9.59
C LYS A 34 15.75 -2.51 9.38
N GLU A 35 14.56 -2.97 9.72
CA GLU A 35 13.33 -2.15 9.70
C GLU A 35 13.31 -1.19 10.89
N LEU A 36 13.63 -1.68 12.10
CA LEU A 36 13.74 -0.84 13.30
C LEU A 36 14.76 0.29 13.14
N GLU A 37 15.94 0.00 12.57
CA GLU A 37 16.97 1.00 12.27
C GLU A 37 16.47 2.07 11.29
N LYS A 38 15.69 1.67 10.28
CA LYS A 38 15.08 2.65 9.37
C LYS A 38 14.05 3.52 10.08
N LEU A 39 13.21 2.91 10.93
CA LEU A 39 12.23 3.65 11.71
C LEU A 39 12.90 4.59 12.72
N SER A 40 14.02 4.20 13.35
CA SER A 40 14.74 5.05 14.30
C SER A 40 15.32 6.30 13.64
N THR A 41 15.86 6.16 12.42
CA THR A 41 16.41 7.31 11.66
C THR A 41 15.34 8.31 11.20
N ALA A 42 14.05 8.01 11.39
CA ALA A 42 12.98 8.92 11.01
C ALA A 42 12.95 10.21 11.84
N ASN A 43 13.57 10.25 13.03
CA ASN A 43 13.67 11.48 13.82
C ASN A 43 14.93 12.30 13.52
N ASP A 44 15.96 11.69 12.94
CA ASP A 44 17.30 12.29 12.81
C ASP A 44 17.45 13.20 11.57
N ASN A 45 16.43 13.28 10.69
CA ASN A 45 16.54 13.93 9.37
C ASN A 45 15.38 14.88 9.00
N ASN A 46 14.94 15.74 9.93
CA ASN A 46 13.80 16.65 9.70
C ASN A 46 12.55 15.93 9.14
N LEU A 47 12.33 14.70 9.63
CA LEU A 47 11.34 13.76 9.13
C LEU A 47 10.35 13.45 10.27
N THR A 48 9.11 13.14 9.91
CA THR A 48 8.06 12.63 10.80
C THR A 48 7.40 11.40 10.18
N SER A 49 6.71 10.60 10.99
CA SER A 49 5.99 9.42 10.52
C SER A 49 4.54 9.46 11.01
N ILE A 50 3.61 9.18 10.10
CA ILE A 50 2.18 9.01 10.39
C ILE A 50 1.74 7.53 10.31
N CYS A 51 2.58 6.69 9.72
CA CYS A 51 2.38 5.25 9.58
C CYS A 51 3.72 4.59 9.21
N GLN A 52 3.94 3.38 9.72
CA GLN A 52 5.14 2.58 9.45
C GLN A 52 5.04 1.74 8.17
N TYR A 53 3.82 1.47 7.69
CA TYR A 53 3.58 0.65 6.51
C TYR A 53 3.90 1.42 5.23
N TYR A 54 4.41 0.72 4.23
CA TYR A 54 4.78 1.33 2.96
C TYR A 54 4.43 0.42 1.78
N VAL A 55 3.54 0.91 0.92
CA VAL A 55 3.23 0.29 -0.38
C VAL A 55 4.13 0.93 -1.43
N ARG A 56 5.05 0.15 -2.00
CA ARG A 56 6.14 0.69 -2.82
C ARG A 56 5.76 0.87 -4.29
N ASP A 57 5.62 2.10 -4.78
CA ASP A 57 5.54 2.44 -6.22
C ASP A 57 4.80 1.39 -7.10
N ASN A 58 3.68 0.88 -6.57
CA ASN A 58 2.81 -0.14 -7.16
C ASN A 58 1.38 0.23 -6.80
N ARG A 59 0.44 -0.30 -7.58
CA ARG A 59 -0.98 -0.30 -7.24
C ARG A 59 -1.30 -1.44 -6.28
N LEU A 60 -2.34 -1.27 -5.46
CA LEU A 60 -2.81 -2.33 -4.56
C LEU A 60 -3.29 -3.55 -5.35
N PHE A 61 -3.91 -3.35 -6.51
CA PHE A 61 -4.31 -4.47 -7.36
C PHE A 61 -3.12 -5.31 -7.86
N GLU A 62 -1.92 -4.72 -8.02
CA GLU A 62 -0.71 -5.46 -8.39
C GLU A 62 -0.23 -6.34 -7.22
N LEU A 63 -0.26 -5.83 -5.99
CA LEU A 63 0.01 -6.63 -4.79
C LEU A 63 -0.99 -7.79 -4.68
N TYR A 64 -2.27 -7.51 -4.89
CA TYR A 64 -3.34 -8.50 -4.87
C TYR A 64 -3.14 -9.59 -5.94
N MET A 65 -2.87 -9.20 -7.18
CA MET A 65 -2.64 -10.14 -8.30
C MET A 65 -1.48 -11.07 -8.01
N LEU A 66 -0.35 -10.53 -7.53
CA LEU A 66 0.81 -11.34 -7.15
C LEU A 66 0.45 -12.28 -5.99
N LEU A 67 -0.19 -11.79 -4.93
CA LEU A 67 -0.55 -12.62 -3.77
C LEU A 67 -1.53 -13.75 -4.16
N ARG A 68 -2.52 -13.46 -4.99
CA ARG A 68 -3.48 -14.45 -5.49
C ARG A 68 -2.78 -15.52 -6.34
N TYR A 69 -1.89 -15.13 -7.25
CA TYR A 69 -1.10 -16.07 -8.05
C TYR A 69 -0.24 -16.98 -7.18
N LEU A 70 0.47 -16.43 -6.20
CA LEU A 70 1.29 -17.20 -5.26
C LEU A 70 0.45 -18.14 -4.37
N SER A 71 -0.78 -17.75 -4.04
CA SER A 71 -1.71 -18.59 -3.28
C SER A 71 -2.12 -19.81 -4.08
N ILE A 72 -2.38 -19.64 -5.38
CA ILE A 72 -2.67 -20.74 -6.31
C ILE A 72 -1.47 -21.69 -6.43
N LEU A 73 -0.25 -21.17 -6.59
CA LEU A 73 0.95 -22.01 -6.63
C LEU A 73 1.11 -22.85 -5.36
N LYS A 74 0.90 -22.24 -4.19
CA LYS A 74 0.95 -22.95 -2.91
C LYS A 74 -0.11 -24.04 -2.81
N LEU A 75 -1.33 -23.79 -3.30
CA LEU A 75 -2.37 -24.83 -3.38
C LEU A 75 -2.04 -25.94 -4.38
N LYS A 76 -1.33 -25.62 -5.48
CA LYS A 76 -0.79 -26.61 -6.43
C LYS A 76 0.35 -27.46 -5.83
N GLY A 77 0.78 -27.19 -4.60
CA GLY A 77 1.77 -27.98 -3.86
C GLY A 77 3.18 -27.41 -3.88
N GLU A 78 3.38 -26.22 -4.45
CA GLU A 78 4.68 -25.56 -4.45
C GLU A 78 5.17 -25.27 -3.02
N ARG A 79 6.45 -25.52 -2.79
CA ARG A 79 7.09 -25.32 -1.46
C ARG A 79 7.99 -24.08 -1.41
N THR A 80 8.50 -23.66 -2.56
CA THR A 80 9.31 -22.46 -2.74
C THR A 80 9.13 -21.96 -4.16
N CYS A 81 9.36 -20.68 -4.42
CA CYS A 81 9.41 -20.16 -5.78
C CYS A 81 10.56 -19.18 -6.00
N ASN A 82 11.06 -19.14 -7.23
CA ASN A 82 12.04 -18.16 -7.66
C ASN A 82 11.33 -16.87 -8.08
N ARG A 83 11.66 -15.75 -7.42
CA ARG A 83 11.00 -14.47 -7.69
C ARG A 83 11.16 -14.01 -9.13
N LYS A 84 12.32 -14.21 -9.75
CA LYS A 84 12.57 -13.75 -11.14
C LYS A 84 11.65 -14.44 -12.12
N ASP A 85 11.53 -15.76 -12.01
CA ASP A 85 10.67 -16.57 -12.88
C ASP A 85 9.21 -16.14 -12.74
N ILE A 86 8.76 -15.84 -11.51
CA ILE A 86 7.41 -15.32 -11.26
C ILE A 86 7.25 -13.90 -11.81
N GLU A 87 8.23 -13.02 -11.64
CA GLU A 87 8.22 -11.67 -12.21
C GLU A 87 8.08 -11.72 -13.75
N GLU A 88 8.78 -12.65 -14.42
CA GLU A 88 8.66 -12.89 -15.86
C GLU A 88 7.27 -13.38 -16.26
N GLN A 89 6.62 -14.23 -15.45
CA GLN A 89 5.22 -14.60 -15.69
C GLN A 89 4.30 -13.39 -15.52
N MET A 90 4.44 -12.66 -14.42
CA MET A 90 3.56 -11.54 -14.09
C MET A 90 3.61 -10.41 -15.13
N ILE A 91 4.71 -10.24 -15.86
CA ILE A 91 4.80 -9.33 -17.01
C ILE A 91 3.71 -9.59 -18.07
N LYS A 92 3.20 -10.82 -18.19
CA LYS A 92 2.13 -11.15 -19.15
C LYS A 92 0.77 -10.53 -18.79
N THR A 93 0.63 -10.02 -17.57
CA THR A 93 -0.62 -9.42 -17.09
C THR A 93 -0.80 -7.96 -17.53
N GLU A 94 0.25 -7.32 -18.05
CA GLU A 94 0.19 -6.01 -18.71
C GLU A 94 -0.38 -4.89 -17.82
N THR A 95 -0.05 -4.90 -16.52
CA THR A 95 -0.47 -3.85 -15.58
C THR A 95 0.19 -2.49 -15.85
N ILE A 96 -0.26 -1.44 -15.14
CA ILE A 96 0.30 -0.10 -15.27
C ILE A 96 1.79 -0.07 -14.86
N ASN A 97 2.18 -0.74 -13.77
CA ASN A 97 3.58 -0.81 -13.30
C ASN A 97 4.20 -2.18 -13.56
N ASN A 98 3.86 -2.81 -14.68
CA ASN A 98 4.17 -4.20 -15.02
C ASN A 98 5.67 -4.58 -15.08
N LYS A 99 6.59 -3.61 -15.07
CA LYS A 99 8.04 -3.87 -14.96
C LYS A 99 8.57 -3.75 -13.53
N ASN A 100 7.69 -3.58 -12.54
CA ASN A 100 8.04 -3.29 -11.16
C ASN A 100 7.52 -4.34 -10.16
N TRP A 101 7.35 -5.59 -10.60
CA TRP A 101 6.86 -6.69 -9.74
C TRP A 101 7.73 -6.97 -8.52
N ARG A 102 9.03 -6.65 -8.58
CA ARG A 102 9.93 -6.69 -7.43
C ARG A 102 9.43 -5.84 -6.26
N ASN A 103 8.84 -4.68 -6.52
CA ASN A 103 8.31 -3.82 -5.47
C ASN A 103 7.02 -4.39 -4.84
N ALA A 104 6.20 -5.10 -5.63
CA ALA A 104 5.05 -5.84 -5.11
C ALA A 104 5.52 -6.95 -4.16
N TRP A 105 6.56 -7.71 -4.52
CA TRP A 105 7.20 -8.69 -3.63
C TRP A 105 7.67 -8.08 -2.31
N ILE A 106 8.39 -6.95 -2.37
CA ILE A 106 8.88 -6.26 -1.18
C ILE A 106 7.71 -5.84 -0.30
N SER A 107 6.64 -5.30 -0.90
CA SER A 107 5.46 -4.86 -0.17
C SER A 107 4.77 -6.04 0.52
N LEU A 108 4.46 -7.12 -0.20
CA LEU A 108 3.84 -8.34 0.35
C LEU A 108 4.68 -8.95 1.49
N SER A 109 6.01 -8.97 1.32
CA SER A 109 6.91 -9.48 2.35
C SER A 109 6.92 -8.59 3.59
N SER A 110 6.95 -7.26 3.41
CA SER A 110 6.90 -6.31 4.53
C SER A 110 5.59 -6.34 5.30
N LEU A 111 4.49 -6.68 4.63
CA LEU A 111 3.16 -6.84 5.23
C LEU A 111 2.98 -8.19 5.93
N GLY A 112 3.93 -9.13 5.80
CA GLY A 112 3.84 -10.48 6.36
C GLY A 112 2.96 -11.44 5.55
N PHE A 113 2.59 -11.09 4.32
CA PHE A 113 1.72 -11.92 3.49
C PHE A 113 2.49 -13.05 2.82
N VAL A 114 3.80 -12.89 2.59
CA VAL A 114 4.69 -13.93 2.06
C VAL A 114 5.87 -14.18 3.00
N ASN A 115 6.36 -15.41 3.00
CA ASN A 115 7.42 -15.88 3.88
C ASN A 115 8.80 -15.91 3.17
N SER A 116 9.81 -16.46 3.86
CA SER A 116 11.18 -16.61 3.33
C SER A 116 11.30 -17.61 2.16
N THR A 117 10.31 -18.49 1.95
CA THR A 117 10.25 -19.38 0.78
C THR A 117 9.56 -18.72 -0.43
N ASN A 118 9.29 -17.41 -0.34
CA ASN A 118 8.58 -16.62 -1.34
C ASN A 118 7.14 -17.09 -1.59
N LEU A 119 6.55 -17.86 -0.68
CA LEU A 119 5.16 -18.28 -0.79
C LEU A 119 4.31 -17.62 0.28
N PRO A 120 2.97 -17.59 0.13
CA PRO A 120 2.11 -16.94 1.09
C PRO A 120 2.15 -17.62 2.46
N THR A 121 2.03 -16.83 3.52
CA THR A 121 1.74 -17.32 4.87
C THR A 121 0.30 -17.85 4.95
N ALA A 122 -0.10 -18.48 6.06
CA ALA A 122 -1.49 -18.93 6.21
C ALA A 122 -2.49 -17.78 6.04
N SER A 123 -2.21 -16.63 6.67
CA SER A 123 -3.01 -15.42 6.48
C SER A 123 -2.90 -14.86 5.07
N GLY A 124 -1.72 -14.92 4.45
CA GLY A 124 -1.52 -14.51 3.06
C GLY A 124 -2.38 -15.31 2.07
N ILE A 125 -2.56 -16.61 2.28
CA ILE A 125 -3.47 -17.45 1.50
C ILE A 125 -4.91 -16.94 1.65
N ILE A 126 -5.39 -16.78 2.89
CA ILE A 126 -6.75 -16.29 3.16
C ILE A 126 -7.00 -14.95 2.47
N ILE A 127 -6.06 -14.02 2.57
CA ILE A 127 -6.12 -12.70 1.95
C ILE A 127 -6.09 -12.79 0.41
N GLY A 128 -5.24 -13.65 -0.16
CA GLY A 128 -5.15 -13.85 -1.62
C GLY A 128 -6.42 -14.41 -2.27
N TYR A 129 -7.27 -15.08 -1.48
CA TYR A 129 -8.57 -15.60 -1.93
C TYR A 129 -9.73 -14.61 -1.81
N GLN A 130 -9.55 -13.48 -1.13
CA GLN A 130 -10.60 -12.45 -1.04
C GLN A 130 -10.91 -11.86 -2.41
N GLU A 131 -12.12 -11.35 -2.59
CA GLU A 131 -12.42 -10.43 -3.69
C GLU A 131 -11.59 -9.15 -3.57
N TYR A 132 -11.26 -8.53 -4.71
CA TYR A 132 -10.35 -7.38 -4.71
C TYR A 132 -10.86 -6.23 -3.83
N ALA A 133 -12.16 -5.94 -3.86
CA ALA A 133 -12.74 -4.89 -3.02
C ALA A 133 -12.54 -5.16 -1.51
N GLU A 134 -12.64 -6.42 -1.08
CA GLU A 134 -12.38 -6.82 0.32
C GLU A 134 -10.89 -6.69 0.66
N PHE A 135 -10.01 -7.09 -0.26
CA PHE A 135 -8.56 -6.87 -0.12
C PHE A 135 -8.23 -5.38 0.04
N ALA A 136 -8.73 -4.53 -0.85
CA ALA A 136 -8.49 -3.09 -0.82
C ALA A 136 -9.05 -2.44 0.45
N TYR A 137 -10.27 -2.82 0.87
CA TYR A 137 -10.84 -2.37 2.13
C TYR A 137 -9.97 -2.77 3.34
N MET A 138 -9.53 -4.04 3.39
CA MET A 138 -8.63 -4.55 4.43
C MET A 138 -7.32 -3.77 4.46
N MET A 139 -6.73 -3.49 3.28
CA MET A 139 -5.53 -2.68 3.16
C MET A 139 -5.73 -1.28 3.73
N TYR A 140 -6.85 -0.62 3.40
CA TYR A 140 -7.23 0.67 3.97
C TYR A 140 -7.27 0.60 5.50
N ILE A 141 -8.18 -0.21 6.06
CA ILE A 141 -8.44 -0.18 7.51
C ILE A 141 -7.23 -0.61 8.34
N SER A 142 -6.42 -1.53 7.84
CA SER A 142 -5.38 -2.20 8.64
C SER A 142 -3.99 -1.61 8.45
N TYR A 143 -3.72 -0.95 7.31
CA TYR A 143 -2.35 -0.59 6.94
C TYR A 143 -2.20 0.87 6.50
N ILE A 144 -3.06 1.39 5.63
CA ILE A 144 -2.77 2.64 4.92
C ILE A 144 -3.77 3.78 5.20
N LYS A 145 -4.76 3.56 6.08
CA LYS A 145 -5.73 4.59 6.51
C LYS A 145 -5.08 5.95 6.81
N PRO A 146 -3.98 6.06 7.58
CA PRO A 146 -3.40 7.37 7.88
C PRO A 146 -2.98 8.16 6.63
N PHE A 147 -2.42 7.51 5.61
CA PHE A 147 -2.03 8.19 4.36
C PHE A 147 -3.26 8.61 3.56
N VAL A 148 -4.22 7.70 3.41
CA VAL A 148 -5.46 7.95 2.65
C VAL A 148 -6.23 9.10 3.28
N ASP A 149 -6.48 9.07 4.58
CA ASP A 149 -7.25 10.12 5.25
C ASP A 149 -6.53 11.47 5.22
N THR A 150 -5.21 11.48 5.38
CA THR A 150 -4.43 12.72 5.33
C THR A 150 -4.60 13.40 3.97
N ILE A 151 -4.49 12.63 2.88
CA ILE A 151 -4.65 13.15 1.53
C ILE A 151 -6.11 13.55 1.27
N MET A 152 -7.08 12.73 1.65
CA MET A 152 -8.50 13.01 1.42
C MET A 152 -8.99 14.22 2.22
N THR A 153 -8.55 14.37 3.47
CA THR A 153 -8.82 15.56 4.31
C THR A 153 -8.19 16.80 3.69
N TYR A 154 -6.97 16.68 3.16
CA TYR A 154 -6.34 17.80 2.48
C TYR A 154 -7.12 18.21 1.22
N LEU A 155 -7.59 17.25 0.42
CA LEU A 155 -8.34 17.49 -0.81
C LEU A 155 -9.80 17.90 -0.58
N SER A 156 -10.35 17.75 0.62
CA SER A 156 -11.74 18.15 0.93
C SER A 156 -11.97 19.66 0.88
N ASN A 157 -10.89 20.46 0.87
CA ASN A 157 -10.96 21.88 0.53
C ASN A 157 -10.89 22.04 -0.99
N GLU A 158 -11.94 22.57 -1.61
CA GLU A 158 -12.05 22.70 -3.08
C GLU A 158 -10.85 23.44 -3.71
N SER A 159 -10.31 24.45 -3.02
CA SER A 159 -9.13 25.20 -3.51
C SER A 159 -7.86 24.34 -3.63
N ASN A 160 -7.82 23.19 -2.95
CA ASN A 160 -6.70 22.27 -3.01
C ASN A 160 -6.79 21.28 -4.18
N LEU A 161 -7.98 21.11 -4.79
CA LEU A 161 -8.19 20.13 -5.85
C LEU A 161 -7.39 20.41 -7.12
N THR A 162 -7.02 21.68 -7.36
CA THR A 162 -6.28 22.14 -8.55
C THR A 162 -4.79 22.38 -8.30
N LYS A 163 -4.30 22.12 -7.07
CA LYS A 163 -2.88 22.30 -6.72
C LYS A 163 -1.99 21.25 -7.37
N SER A 164 -0.77 21.63 -7.75
CA SER A 164 0.25 20.68 -8.21
C SER A 164 0.75 19.80 -7.07
N TYR A 165 1.34 18.64 -7.40
CA TYR A 165 1.91 17.76 -6.38
C TYR A 165 2.98 18.43 -5.51
N LYS A 166 3.73 19.39 -6.07
CA LYS A 166 4.75 20.15 -5.33
C LYS A 166 4.10 21.05 -4.28
N GLU A 167 3.04 21.76 -4.65
CA GLU A 167 2.27 22.62 -3.73
C GLU A 167 1.65 21.79 -2.60
N ILE A 168 1.01 20.66 -2.95
CA ILE A 168 0.45 19.75 -1.94
C ILE A 168 1.54 19.23 -0.99
N CYS A 169 2.71 18.84 -1.50
CA CYS A 169 3.82 18.41 -0.65
C CYS A 169 4.29 19.52 0.30
N THR A 170 4.40 20.77 -0.18
CA THR A 170 4.79 21.92 0.64
C THR A 170 3.76 22.20 1.74
N ASP A 171 2.48 22.16 1.39
CA ASP A 171 1.41 22.43 2.36
C ASP A 171 1.36 21.32 3.43
N LEU A 172 1.49 20.06 3.03
CA LEU A 172 1.60 18.95 3.96
C LEU A 172 2.83 19.08 4.88
N ARG A 173 4.02 19.41 4.35
CA ARG A 173 5.19 19.66 5.21
C ARG A 173 4.94 20.75 6.24
N THR A 174 4.28 21.83 5.84
CA THR A 174 3.91 22.94 6.75
C THR A 174 3.00 22.44 7.87
N GLN A 175 2.01 21.60 7.56
CA GLN A 175 1.12 20.98 8.57
C GLN A 175 1.88 20.11 9.59
N TYR A 176 3.02 19.54 9.20
CA TYR A 176 3.87 18.72 10.06
C TYR A 176 5.13 19.46 10.57
N GLY A 177 5.05 20.79 10.71
CA GLY A 177 6.12 21.59 11.31
C GLY A 177 7.35 21.71 10.42
N ASN A 178 7.15 21.85 9.12
CA ASN A 178 8.17 21.93 8.07
C ASN A 178 9.06 20.68 7.95
N LYS A 179 8.53 19.53 8.37
CA LYS A 179 9.18 18.22 8.27
C LYS A 179 8.65 17.46 7.08
N ASP A 180 9.48 16.62 6.47
CA ASP A 180 8.97 15.61 5.56
C ASP A 180 8.15 14.57 6.32
N VAL A 181 7.11 14.06 5.68
CA VAL A 181 6.35 12.89 6.14
C VAL A 181 6.88 11.65 5.43
N LEU A 182 7.37 10.69 6.22
CA LEU A 182 7.90 9.41 5.77
C LEU A 182 6.90 8.72 4.84
N PHE A 183 7.36 8.31 3.66
CA PHE A 183 6.54 7.67 2.62
C PHE A 183 5.39 8.52 2.04
N LEU A 184 5.37 9.83 2.26
CA LEU A 184 4.36 10.72 1.69
C LEU A 184 4.98 11.91 0.95
N THR A 185 5.74 12.77 1.64
CA THR A 185 6.30 13.99 1.02
C THR A 185 7.77 13.87 0.62
N GLN A 186 8.46 12.82 1.09
CA GLN A 186 9.85 12.54 0.74
C GLN A 186 10.08 12.36 -0.78
N SER A 187 11.35 12.33 -1.18
CA SER A 187 11.77 12.06 -2.57
C SER A 187 11.12 13.02 -3.57
N ASN A 188 11.11 14.32 -3.25
CA ASN A 188 10.53 15.39 -4.08
C ASN A 188 9.06 15.15 -4.48
N GLY A 189 8.28 14.51 -3.61
CA GLY A 189 6.84 14.27 -3.83
C GLY A 189 6.52 13.06 -4.70
N ARG A 190 7.50 12.20 -5.01
CA ARG A 190 7.28 10.93 -5.74
C ARG A 190 6.22 10.07 -5.05
N TYR A 191 6.28 9.94 -3.73
CA TYR A 191 5.34 9.09 -2.98
C TYR A 191 3.92 9.65 -3.01
N LEU A 192 3.73 10.97 -2.90
CA LEU A 192 2.42 11.59 -3.07
C LEU A 192 1.80 11.26 -4.43
N SER A 193 2.60 11.31 -5.51
CA SER A 193 2.14 10.90 -6.84
C SER A 193 1.68 9.44 -6.84
N SER A 194 2.42 8.53 -6.19
CA SER A 194 2.02 7.13 -6.05
C SER A 194 0.71 6.98 -5.26
N TRP A 195 0.54 7.73 -4.17
CA TRP A 195 -0.68 7.69 -3.37
C TRP A 195 -1.90 8.20 -4.11
N LEU A 196 -1.82 9.34 -4.79
CA LEU A 196 -2.96 9.88 -5.56
C LEU A 196 -3.42 8.90 -6.64
N ASN A 197 -2.45 8.26 -7.25
CA ASN A 197 -2.66 7.20 -8.20
C ASN A 197 -3.31 5.93 -7.58
N ILE A 198 -2.96 5.55 -6.35
CA ILE A 198 -3.66 4.49 -5.59
C ILE A 198 -5.11 4.94 -5.30
N LEU A 199 -5.31 6.17 -4.85
CA LEU A 199 -6.65 6.72 -4.58
C LEU A 199 -7.54 6.73 -5.83
N ARG A 200 -6.96 6.97 -7.01
CA ARG A 200 -7.66 6.92 -8.29
C ARG A 200 -7.88 5.50 -8.81
N ASP A 201 -6.82 4.73 -8.98
CA ASP A 201 -6.91 3.46 -9.71
C ASP A 201 -7.40 2.32 -8.81
N ASP A 202 -6.95 2.27 -7.55
CA ASP A 202 -7.25 1.16 -6.64
C ASP A 202 -8.57 1.36 -5.89
N TYR A 203 -8.80 2.57 -5.38
CA TYR A 203 -10.02 2.91 -4.65
C TYR A 203 -11.07 3.58 -5.55
N GLY A 204 -10.66 4.47 -6.45
CA GLY A 204 -11.61 5.28 -7.23
C GLY A 204 -12.27 6.40 -6.41
N CYS A 205 -11.67 6.80 -5.28
CA CYS A 205 -12.24 7.87 -4.44
C CYS A 205 -11.93 9.27 -4.96
N ILE A 206 -10.94 9.39 -5.87
CA ILE A 206 -10.68 10.61 -6.63
C ILE A 206 -10.49 10.26 -8.10
N ASP A 207 -10.78 11.21 -8.99
CA ASP A 207 -10.50 11.12 -10.42
C ASP A 207 -9.65 12.28 -10.91
N PHE A 208 -8.73 11.97 -11.83
CA PHE A 208 -7.94 12.97 -12.55
C PHE A 208 -7.28 12.37 -13.81
N GLU A 209 -7.19 13.21 -14.84
CA GLU A 209 -6.47 12.86 -16.06
C GLU A 209 -4.95 12.89 -15.86
N SER A 210 -4.24 12.12 -16.68
CA SER A 210 -2.77 12.11 -16.67
C SER A 210 -2.20 13.52 -16.86
N ARG A 211 -1.27 13.92 -15.97
CA ARG A 211 -0.64 15.25 -15.94
C ARG A 211 -1.58 16.42 -15.63
N SER A 212 -2.87 16.18 -15.43
CA SER A 212 -3.80 17.20 -14.98
C SER A 212 -3.60 17.50 -13.50
N LYS A 213 -3.83 18.76 -13.14
CA LYS A 213 -3.93 19.17 -11.74
C LYS A 213 -5.36 19.15 -11.25
N ASN A 214 -6.35 19.03 -12.14
CA ASN A 214 -7.75 19.06 -11.78
C ASN A 214 -8.16 17.68 -11.29
N ARG A 215 -8.71 17.65 -10.08
CA ARG A 215 -9.16 16.43 -9.41
C ARG A 215 -10.63 16.56 -9.05
N ILE A 216 -11.34 15.44 -9.10
CA ILE A 216 -12.73 15.31 -8.65
C ILE A 216 -12.72 14.31 -7.50
N ILE A 217 -13.51 14.56 -6.45
CA ILE A 217 -13.75 13.58 -5.38
C ILE A 217 -15.02 12.81 -5.72
N ASN A 218 -14.91 11.49 -5.87
CA ASN A 218 -16.06 10.61 -6.09
C ASN A 218 -16.75 10.26 -4.77
N TYR A 219 -15.95 10.02 -3.73
CA TYR A 219 -16.44 9.74 -2.38
C TYR A 219 -15.29 9.90 -1.36
N VAL A 220 -15.63 9.99 -0.07
CA VAL A 220 -14.64 10.08 1.02
C VAL A 220 -14.65 8.77 1.82
N PRO A 221 -13.57 7.96 1.77
CA PRO A 221 -13.53 6.65 2.44
C PRO A 221 -13.90 6.65 3.92
N GLU A 222 -13.42 7.64 4.67
CA GLU A 222 -13.61 7.71 6.13
C GLU A 222 -15.07 7.92 6.56
N THR A 223 -15.93 8.44 5.67
CA THR A 223 -17.34 8.70 5.99
C THR A 223 -18.26 7.49 5.74
N LEU A 224 -17.71 6.40 5.20
CA LEU A 224 -18.49 5.24 4.75
C LEU A 224 -18.45 4.09 5.76
N ASN A 225 -19.56 3.38 5.87
CA ASN A 225 -19.56 2.03 6.45
C ASN A 225 -18.91 1.03 5.46
N LYS A 226 -18.60 -0.18 5.95
CA LYS A 226 -17.94 -1.22 5.15
C LYS A 226 -18.65 -1.50 3.82
N ASN A 227 -19.96 -1.74 3.85
CA ASN A 227 -20.71 -2.12 2.64
C ASN A 227 -20.67 -1.01 1.59
N SER A 228 -20.97 0.23 1.99
CA SER A 228 -20.92 1.39 1.09
C SER A 228 -19.52 1.63 0.54
N PHE A 229 -18.46 1.37 1.32
CA PHE A 229 -17.09 1.47 0.83
C PHE A 229 -16.80 0.38 -0.22
N LEU A 230 -17.13 -0.88 0.05
CA LEU A 230 -16.94 -1.97 -0.92
C LEU A 230 -17.67 -1.71 -2.24
N ASP A 231 -18.91 -1.22 -2.17
CA ASP A 231 -19.71 -0.90 -3.35
C ASP A 231 -19.10 0.25 -4.16
N ASN A 232 -18.59 1.27 -3.48
CA ASN A 232 -17.87 2.36 -4.14
C ASN A 232 -16.55 1.91 -4.79
N ILE A 233 -15.77 1.04 -4.14
CA ILE A 233 -14.56 0.47 -4.75
C ILE A 233 -14.94 -0.26 -6.04
N LYS A 234 -15.93 -1.15 -6.00
CA LYS A 234 -16.38 -1.91 -7.18
C LYS A 234 -16.86 -0.99 -8.30
N LYS A 235 -17.49 0.14 -7.97
CA LYS A 235 -18.04 1.09 -8.92
C LYS A 235 -16.97 1.95 -9.59
N TYR A 236 -15.98 2.41 -8.84
CA TYR A 236 -15.07 3.47 -9.29
C TYR A 236 -13.62 3.01 -9.52
N THR A 237 -13.23 1.79 -9.12
CA THR A 237 -11.87 1.31 -9.37
C THR A 237 -11.60 1.09 -10.87
N ASN A 238 -10.39 1.44 -11.31
CA ASN A 238 -9.89 1.14 -12.66
C ASN A 238 -9.09 -0.16 -12.71
N SER A 239 -9.10 -0.95 -11.63
CA SER A 239 -8.26 -2.15 -11.49
C SER A 239 -8.81 -3.39 -12.21
N GLN A 240 -10.11 -3.41 -12.51
CA GLN A 240 -10.80 -4.64 -12.90
C GLN A 240 -10.22 -5.27 -14.17
N ASP A 241 -9.96 -4.47 -15.20
CA ASP A 241 -9.41 -4.96 -16.47
C ASP A 241 -8.01 -5.59 -16.27
N TYR A 242 -7.20 -5.00 -15.40
CA TYR A 242 -5.88 -5.54 -15.05
C TYR A 242 -5.98 -6.84 -14.26
N ILE A 243 -6.91 -6.92 -13.32
CA ILE A 243 -7.13 -8.12 -12.52
C ILE A 243 -7.58 -9.29 -13.41
N LEU A 244 -8.43 -9.03 -14.42
CA LEU A 244 -8.86 -10.06 -15.38
C LEU A 244 -7.69 -10.64 -16.18
N ASN A 245 -6.65 -9.85 -16.45
CA ASN A 245 -5.44 -10.34 -17.11
C ASN A 245 -4.65 -11.36 -16.29
N LEU A 246 -4.95 -11.55 -15.00
CA LEU A 246 -4.35 -12.62 -14.20
C LEU A 246 -4.67 -14.02 -14.75
N ALA A 247 -5.79 -14.16 -15.48
CA ALA A 247 -6.13 -15.41 -16.18
C ALA A 247 -5.05 -15.85 -17.18
N LYS A 248 -4.24 -14.92 -17.73
CA LYS A 248 -3.14 -15.21 -18.67
C LYS A 248 -2.01 -16.03 -18.04
N VAL A 249 -1.93 -16.10 -16.70
CA VAL A 249 -0.83 -16.75 -15.98
C VAL A 249 -1.27 -17.88 -15.04
N ILE A 250 -2.56 -18.00 -14.73
CA ILE A 250 -3.09 -18.95 -13.73
C ILE A 250 -3.23 -20.40 -14.24
N GLY A 251 -3.12 -20.63 -15.57
CA GLY A 251 -3.21 -21.93 -16.27
C GLY A 251 -3.01 -23.17 -15.43
#